data_AF-A0A2V9CJF9-F1
#
_entry.id   AF-A0A2V9CJF9-F1
#
_cell.length_a   1.000
_cell.length_b   1.000
_cell.length_c   1.000
_cell.angle_alpha   90.00
_cell.angle_beta   90.00
_cell.angle_gamma   90.00
#
_symmetry.space_group_name_H-M   'P 1'
#
loop_
_entity.id
_entity.type
_entity.pdbx_description
1 polymer ?
#
loop_
_entity_poly.entity_id
_entity_poly.type
_entity_poly.pdbx_seq_one_letter_code
_entity_poly.pdbx_strand_id
1 'polypeptide(L)'
;MGADLHMLFETLAYVLGYQLYRRLRRSFGDPLSQDHRWWIIATAAVGAVLGSKILGCMEQAPEIVHQWRNPAYLVSGKSIVGGLVGGWMAVEWIKHRLGITVSTGDLFAVPLAFGIAIGRVGCFLAGLSDQTYGIATTLPWGVDFGDGVLRHPTQLYEMAFLMVFSLALWMFLRQPHRNGDVVPRQNSVRL
;
A
#
# COMPACT_ATOMS: atom_id res chain seq x y z
N MET A 1 21.88 -1.09 -13.36
CA MET A 1 20.96 -0.28 -14.18
C MET A 1 19.49 -0.53 -13.83
N GLY A 2 18.98 -1.76 -13.86
CA GLY A 2 17.57 -2.04 -13.50
C GLY A 2 17.20 -1.70 -12.04
N ALA A 3 18.07 -2.01 -11.07
CA ALA A 3 17.84 -1.72 -9.65
C ALA A 3 17.81 -0.22 -9.33
N ASP A 4 18.64 0.58 -10.01
CA ASP A 4 18.71 2.04 -9.81
C ASP A 4 17.44 2.73 -10.31
N LEU A 5 16.91 2.25 -11.44
CA LEU A 5 15.63 2.69 -12.00
C LEU A 5 14.46 2.26 -11.12
N HIS A 6 14.48 1.04 -10.58
CA HIS A 6 13.46 0.56 -9.66
C HIS A 6 13.32 1.48 -8.43
N MET A 7 14.43 1.76 -7.74
CA MET A 7 14.46 2.66 -6.58
C MET A 7 14.00 4.08 -6.93
N LEU A 8 14.35 4.57 -8.12
CA LEU A 8 13.91 5.87 -8.60
C LEU A 8 12.39 5.92 -8.77
N PHE A 9 11.79 4.91 -9.39
CA PHE A 9 10.33 4.85 -9.57
C PHE A 9 9.59 4.63 -8.25
N GLU A 10 10.14 3.86 -7.30
CA GLU A 10 9.58 3.75 -5.95
C GLU A 10 9.60 5.10 -5.21
N THR A 11 10.73 5.81 -5.27
CA THR A 11 10.85 7.13 -4.65
C THR A 11 9.87 8.12 -5.30
N LEU A 12 9.76 8.09 -6.63
CA LEU A 12 8.76 8.88 -7.35
C LEU A 12 7.33 8.51 -6.95
N ALA A 13 7.01 7.22 -6.79
CA ALA A 13 5.71 6.76 -6.33
C ALA A 13 5.36 7.34 -4.95
N TYR A 14 6.29 7.32 -4.00
CA TYR A 14 6.08 7.93 -2.68
C TYR A 14 5.88 9.45 -2.76
N VAL A 15 6.71 10.14 -3.55
CA VAL A 15 6.62 11.60 -3.70
C VAL A 15 5.30 12.00 -4.36
N LEU A 16 4.92 11.35 -5.47
CA LEU A 16 3.69 11.65 -6.21
C LEU A 16 2.44 11.25 -5.43
N GLY A 17 2.46 10.10 -4.76
CA GLY A 17 1.41 9.67 -3.84
C GLY A 17 1.21 10.69 -2.71
N TYR A 18 2.29 11.15 -2.08
CA TYR A 18 2.21 12.18 -1.04
C TYR A 18 1.69 13.53 -1.56
N GLN A 19 2.11 13.95 -2.76
CA GLN A 19 1.58 15.18 -3.38
C GLN A 19 0.09 15.07 -3.68
N LEU A 20 -0.36 13.91 -4.20
CA LEU A 20 -1.76 13.64 -4.46
C LEU A 20 -2.58 13.64 -3.16
N TYR A 21 -2.08 12.99 -2.12
CA TYR A 21 -2.66 13.03 -0.78
C TYR A 21 -2.82 14.47 -0.27
N ARG A 22 -1.79 15.30 -0.38
CA ARG A 22 -1.87 16.72 0.03
C ARG A 22 -2.90 17.52 -0.77
N ARG A 23 -3.04 17.24 -2.07
CA ARG A 23 -4.05 17.89 -2.91
C ARG A 23 -5.45 17.48 -2.51
N LEU A 24 -5.70 16.17 -2.37
CA LEU A 24 -6.98 15.63 -1.90
C LEU A 24 -7.36 16.18 -0.53
N ARG A 25 -6.41 16.21 0.41
CA ARG A 25 -6.59 16.78 1.75
C ARG A 25 -7.02 18.25 1.72
N ARG A 26 -6.44 19.05 0.81
CA ARG A 26 -6.82 20.46 0.64
C ARG A 26 -8.20 20.62 0.01
N SER A 27 -8.58 19.74 -0.92
CA SER A 27 -9.85 19.84 -1.65
C SER A 27 -11.05 19.33 -0.84
N PHE A 28 -10.90 18.18 -0.17
CA PHE A 28 -12.00 17.54 0.57
C PHE A 28 -12.02 17.95 2.05
N GLY A 29 -10.99 18.64 2.52
CA GLY A 29 -10.81 18.94 3.92
C GLY A 29 -10.41 17.70 4.71
N ASP A 30 -10.35 17.86 6.02
CA ASP A 30 -9.82 16.84 6.90
C ASP A 30 -10.58 16.81 8.22
N PRO A 31 -11.31 15.73 8.51
CA PRO A 31 -12.12 15.66 9.71
C PRO A 31 -11.26 15.46 10.98
N LEU A 32 -9.98 15.11 10.84
CA LEU A 32 -9.10 14.81 11.96
C LEU A 32 -8.19 15.98 12.31
N SER A 33 -8.09 16.27 13.61
CA SER A 33 -7.03 17.14 14.15
C SER A 33 -5.64 16.59 13.77
N GLN A 34 -4.65 17.48 13.72
CA GLN A 34 -3.28 17.10 13.37
C GLN A 34 -2.69 16.11 14.38
N ASP A 35 -3.02 16.27 15.66
CA ASP A 35 -2.55 15.39 16.74
C ASP A 35 -3.13 13.97 16.61
N HIS A 36 -4.44 13.85 16.37
CA HIS A 36 -5.08 12.56 16.14
C HIS A 36 -4.49 11.85 14.92
N ARG A 37 -4.09 12.60 13.88
CA ARG A 37 -3.42 12.02 12.69
C ARG A 37 -2.11 11.35 13.05
N TRP A 38 -1.27 12.06 13.81
CA TRP A 38 0.05 11.57 14.17
C TRP A 38 -0.06 10.33 15.05
N TRP A 39 -1.03 10.30 15.97
CA TRP A 39 -1.35 9.10 16.74
C TRP A 39 -1.77 7.94 15.84
N ILE A 40 -2.70 8.15 14.91
CA ILE A 40 -3.14 7.11 13.98
C ILE A 40 -1.96 6.57 13.16
N ILE A 41 -1.11 7.44 12.58
CA ILE A 41 0.03 7.03 11.76
C ILE A 41 1.08 6.29 12.61
N ALA A 42 1.41 6.81 13.80
CA ALA A 42 2.39 6.20 14.68
C ALA A 42 1.92 4.82 15.16
N THR A 43 0.66 4.72 15.61
CA THR A 43 0.10 3.44 16.06
C THR A 43 -0.07 2.46 14.90
N ALA A 44 -0.42 2.91 13.69
CA ALA A 44 -0.44 2.07 12.50
C ALA A 44 0.95 1.51 12.16
N ALA A 45 2.00 2.35 12.20
CA ALA A 45 3.37 1.93 11.94
C ALA A 45 3.85 0.89 12.96
N VAL A 46 3.60 1.13 14.25
CA VAL A 46 3.92 0.17 15.33
C VAL A 46 3.15 -1.14 15.14
N GLY A 47 1.84 -1.05 14.88
CA GLY A 47 0.99 -2.21 14.63
C GLY A 47 1.43 -3.03 13.42
N ALA A 48 1.84 -2.37 12.34
CA ALA A 48 2.34 -3.04 11.14
C ALA A 48 3.68 -3.74 11.38
N VAL A 49 4.62 -3.10 12.09
CA VAL A 49 5.90 -3.74 12.44
C VAL A 49 5.69 -4.95 13.33
N LEU A 50 4.87 -4.81 14.38
CA LEU A 50 4.57 -5.91 15.30
C LEU A 50 3.81 -7.05 14.61
N GLY A 51 2.76 -6.73 13.85
CA GLY A 51 1.97 -7.72 13.12
C GLY A 51 2.79 -8.46 12.06
N SER A 52 3.65 -7.75 11.32
CA SER A 52 4.55 -8.35 10.33
C SER A 52 5.52 -9.33 10.98
N LYS A 53 6.03 -8.98 12.16
CA LYS A 53 6.92 -9.84 12.96
C LYS A 53 6.20 -11.05 13.54
N ILE A 54 5.03 -10.87 14.16
CA ILE A 54 4.28 -11.97 14.77
C ILE A 54 3.89 -12.99 13.70
N LEU A 55 3.26 -12.55 12.61
CA LEU A 55 2.81 -13.48 11.57
C LEU A 55 4.00 -14.08 10.81
N GLY A 56 5.04 -13.30 10.52
CA GLY A 56 6.26 -13.81 9.89
C GLY A 56 6.96 -14.88 10.74
N CYS A 57 6.97 -14.73 12.06
CA CYS A 57 7.47 -15.76 12.97
C CYS A 57 6.55 -17.00 13.02
N MET A 58 5.23 -16.83 12.87
CA MET A 58 4.29 -17.95 12.81
C MET A 58 4.44 -18.76 11.51
N GLU A 59 4.61 -18.09 10.37
CA GLU A 59 4.86 -18.72 9.07
C GLU A 59 6.15 -19.56 9.09
N GLN A 60 7.18 -19.09 9.80
CA GLN A 60 8.49 -19.75 9.94
C GLN A 60 8.63 -20.53 11.26
N ALA A 61 7.54 -20.74 12.01
CA ALA A 61 7.59 -21.32 13.35
C ALA A 61 8.32 -22.68 13.42
N PRO A 62 8.15 -23.62 12.46
CA PRO A 62 8.88 -24.88 12.49
C PRO A 62 10.40 -24.68 12.36
N GLU A 63 10.84 -23.78 11.48
CA GLU A 63 12.26 -23.52 11.19
C GLU A 63 12.93 -22.73 12.33
N ILE A 64 12.22 -21.78 12.93
CA ILE A 64 12.70 -20.99 14.07
C ILE A 64 12.92 -21.87 15.30
N VAL A 65 12.07 -22.87 15.55
CA VAL A 65 12.22 -23.80 16.67
C VAL A 65 13.48 -24.67 16.51
N HIS A 66 13.80 -25.08 15.29
CA HIS A 66 14.99 -25.90 15.01
C HIS A 66 16.31 -25.11 15.01
N GLN A 67 16.29 -23.81 14.66
CA GLN A 67 17.49 -22.97 14.50
C GLN A 67 17.50 -21.71 15.38
N TRP A 68 16.83 -21.75 16.54
CA TRP A 68 16.64 -20.61 17.47
C TRP A 68 17.93 -19.90 17.92
N ARG A 69 19.09 -20.55 17.82
CA ARG A 69 20.41 -19.98 18.14
C ARG A 69 20.98 -19.07 17.04
N ASN A 70 20.38 -19.03 15.85
CA ASN A 70 20.85 -18.18 14.76
C ASN A 70 20.08 -16.84 14.75
N PRO A 71 20.73 -15.71 15.10
CA PRO A 71 20.05 -14.40 15.15
C PRO A 71 19.53 -13.93 13.79
N ALA A 72 20.04 -14.47 12.68
CA ALA A 72 19.55 -14.16 11.34
C ALA A 72 18.07 -14.56 11.15
N TYR A 73 17.64 -15.69 11.72
CA TYR A 73 16.27 -16.20 11.57
C TYR A 73 15.25 -15.40 12.39
N LEU A 74 15.64 -14.90 13.58
CA LEU A 74 14.82 -13.99 14.38
C LEU A 74 14.55 -12.64 13.66
N VAL A 75 15.48 -12.23 12.79
CA VAL A 75 15.35 -10.99 12.01
C VAL A 75 14.63 -11.21 10.67
N SER A 76 14.69 -12.43 10.11
CA SER A 76 14.18 -12.79 8.77
C SER A 76 12.67 -12.95 8.67
N GLY A 77 11.96 -13.32 9.75
CA GLY A 77 10.50 -13.44 9.74
C GLY A 77 9.82 -12.08 9.57
N LYS A 78 9.33 -11.76 8.37
CA LYS A 78 8.48 -10.60 8.06
C LYS A 78 7.39 -11.04 7.10
N SER A 79 6.14 -10.78 7.46
CA SER A 79 4.97 -11.05 6.61
C SER A 79 4.32 -9.74 6.19
N ILE A 80 4.06 -9.56 4.89
CA ILE A 80 3.31 -8.41 4.36
C ILE A 80 1.87 -8.46 4.89
N VAL A 81 1.26 -9.65 4.89
CA VAL A 81 -0.09 -9.89 5.41
C VAL A 81 -0.16 -9.52 6.88
N GLY A 82 0.83 -9.96 7.67
CA GLY A 82 0.93 -9.62 9.08
C GLY A 82 1.03 -8.11 9.33
N GLY A 83 1.78 -7.41 8.48
CA GLY A 83 1.91 -5.96 8.56
C GLY A 83 0.61 -5.23 8.26
N LEU A 84 -0.11 -5.65 7.22
CA LEU A 84 -1.40 -5.05 6.85
C LEU A 84 -2.46 -5.27 7.95
N VAL A 85 -2.61 -6.50 8.44
CA VAL A 85 -3.59 -6.83 9.47
C VAL A 85 -3.23 -6.17 10.81
N GLY A 86 -1.95 -6.20 11.20
CA GLY A 86 -1.47 -5.54 12.42
C GLY A 86 -1.66 -4.03 12.40
N GLY A 87 -1.34 -3.38 11.28
CA GLY A 87 -1.56 -1.95 11.10
C GLY A 87 -3.05 -1.58 11.18
N TRP A 88 -3.91 -2.33 10.49
CA TRP A 88 -5.36 -2.10 10.50
C TRP A 88 -5.97 -2.25 11.90
N MET A 89 -5.66 -3.33 12.62
CA MET A 89 -6.13 -3.53 14.00
C MET A 89 -5.67 -2.40 14.92
N ALA A 90 -4.43 -1.94 14.78
CA ALA A 90 -3.89 -0.85 15.58
C ALA A 90 -4.60 0.49 15.31
N VAL A 91 -4.94 0.77 14.04
CA VAL A 91 -5.73 1.95 13.65
C VAL A 91 -7.13 1.91 14.25
N GLU A 92 -7.83 0.78 14.16
CA GLU A 92 -9.18 0.67 14.74
C GLU A 92 -9.15 0.76 16.26
N TRP A 93 -8.12 0.20 16.90
CA TRP A 93 -7.94 0.31 18.34
C TRP A 93 -7.73 1.77 18.80
N ILE A 94 -6.83 2.52 18.15
CA ILE A 94 -6.58 3.92 18.54
C ILE A 94 -7.77 4.82 18.20
N LYS A 95 -8.48 4.57 17.10
CA LYS A 95 -9.74 5.27 16.78
C LYS A 95 -10.79 5.06 17.87
N HIS A 96 -10.97 3.83 18.31
CA HIS A 96 -11.88 3.52 19.42
C HIS A 96 -11.46 4.24 20.71
N ARG A 97 -10.16 4.29 21.02
CA ARG A 97 -9.63 5.01 22.20
C ARG A 97 -9.83 6.53 22.14
N LEU A 98 -9.75 7.12 20.95
CA LEU A 98 -9.91 8.55 20.73
C LEU A 98 -11.36 8.97 20.41
N GLY A 99 -12.32 8.04 20.42
CA GLY A 99 -13.72 8.30 20.08
C GLY A 99 -13.95 8.69 18.62
N ILE A 100 -13.03 8.31 17.72
CA ILE A 100 -13.06 8.66 16.30
C ILE A 100 -13.90 7.62 15.56
N THR A 101 -15.08 8.04 15.09
CA THR A 101 -16.01 7.19 14.31
C THR A 101 -15.96 7.44 12.80
N VAL A 102 -15.22 8.46 12.36
CA VAL A 102 -15.06 8.79 10.94
C VAL A 102 -14.07 7.84 10.26
N SER A 103 -14.30 7.55 8.98
CA SER A 103 -13.35 6.80 8.17
C SER A 103 -12.09 7.62 7.93
N THR A 104 -10.94 6.95 8.10
CA THR A 104 -9.62 7.56 7.96
C THR A 104 -8.88 7.05 6.73
N GLY A 105 -9.26 5.89 6.19
CA GLY A 105 -8.62 5.23 5.04
C GLY A 105 -9.03 5.81 3.68
N ASP A 106 -10.21 6.41 3.61
CA ASP A 106 -10.83 7.05 2.46
C ASP A 106 -9.88 8.01 1.71
N LEU A 107 -9.20 8.88 2.46
CA LEU A 107 -8.26 9.87 1.92
C LEU A 107 -6.96 9.24 1.41
N PHE A 108 -6.62 8.03 1.86
CA PHE A 108 -5.41 7.31 1.48
C PHE A 108 -5.63 6.34 0.31
N ALA A 109 -6.88 5.89 0.07
CA ALA A 109 -7.17 4.88 -0.95
C ALA A 109 -6.70 5.28 -2.35
N VAL A 110 -7.06 6.48 -2.81
CA VAL A 110 -6.65 6.99 -4.14
C VAL A 110 -5.13 7.22 -4.24
N PRO A 111 -4.48 7.96 -3.32
CA PRO A 111 -3.03 8.13 -3.33
C PRO A 111 -2.25 6.82 -3.30
N LEU A 112 -2.71 5.84 -2.52
CA LEU A 112 -2.05 4.56 -2.37
C LEU A 112 -2.16 3.71 -3.64
N ALA A 113 -3.36 3.57 -4.21
CA ALA A 113 -3.56 2.87 -5.47
C ALA A 113 -2.76 3.50 -6.62
N PHE A 114 -2.72 4.85 -6.68
CA PHE A 114 -1.95 5.58 -7.68
C PHE A 114 -0.43 5.40 -7.49
N GLY A 115 0.05 5.44 -6.24
CA GLY A 115 1.44 5.17 -5.91
C GLY A 115 1.87 3.76 -6.32
N ILE A 116 1.06 2.74 -6.05
CA ILE A 116 1.35 1.35 -6.47
C ILE A 116 1.41 1.26 -8.00
N ALA A 117 0.49 1.91 -8.72
CA ALA A 117 0.54 1.93 -10.19
C ALA A 117 1.87 2.48 -10.74
N ILE A 118 2.39 3.57 -10.15
CA ILE A 118 3.70 4.12 -10.52
C ILE A 118 4.84 3.15 -10.16
N GLY A 119 4.79 2.55 -8.96
CA GLY A 119 5.79 1.56 -8.53
C GLY A 119 5.89 0.37 -9.47
N ARG A 120 4.75 -0.07 -10.04
CA ARG A 120 4.71 -1.16 -11.04
C ARG A 120 5.47 -0.82 -12.33
N VAL A 121 5.69 0.45 -12.66
CA VAL A 121 6.59 0.86 -13.75
C VAL A 121 8.03 0.50 -13.42
N GLY A 122 8.47 0.75 -12.18
CA GLY A 122 9.77 0.34 -11.68
C GLY A 122 9.97 -1.17 -11.71
N CYS A 123 8.96 -1.94 -11.30
CA CYS A 123 8.94 -3.41 -11.43
C CYS A 123 9.12 -3.87 -12.87
N PHE A 124 8.38 -3.27 -13.82
CA PHE A 124 8.46 -3.62 -15.23
C PHE A 124 9.85 -3.36 -15.82
N LEU A 125 10.46 -2.22 -15.47
CA LEU A 125 11.80 -1.85 -15.95
C LEU A 125 12.93 -2.66 -15.30
N ALA A 126 12.71 -3.16 -14.09
CA ALA A 126 13.63 -4.09 -13.42
C ALA A 126 13.62 -5.48 -14.08
N GLY A 127 12.52 -5.88 -14.73
CA GLY A 127 12.40 -7.12 -15.47
C GLY A 127 12.58 -8.35 -14.58
N LEU A 128 13.49 -9.26 -14.96
CA LEU A 128 13.68 -10.53 -14.26
C LEU A 128 14.17 -10.38 -12.81
N SER A 129 14.85 -9.28 -12.46
CA SER A 129 15.36 -9.09 -11.10
C SER A 129 14.26 -8.87 -10.06
N ASP A 130 13.09 -8.41 -10.50
CA ASP A 130 11.97 -8.10 -9.62
C ASP A 130 11.09 -9.33 -9.33
N GLN A 131 11.25 -10.43 -10.09
CA GLN A 131 10.49 -11.69 -9.94
C GLN A 131 8.95 -11.53 -9.99
N THR A 132 8.44 -10.39 -10.47
CA THR A 132 6.99 -10.12 -10.61
C THR A 132 6.46 -10.39 -12.02
N TYR A 133 7.28 -10.95 -12.91
CA TYR A 133 6.90 -11.25 -14.29
C TYR A 133 5.94 -12.44 -14.37
N GLY A 134 5.12 -12.46 -15.43
CA GLY A 134 4.11 -13.49 -15.62
C GLY A 134 4.68 -14.83 -16.11
N ILE A 135 3.79 -15.81 -16.20
CA ILE A 135 4.07 -17.09 -16.84
C ILE A 135 4.38 -16.89 -18.35
N ALA A 136 5.04 -17.88 -18.94
CA ALA A 136 5.33 -17.91 -20.37
C ALA A 136 4.05 -17.82 -21.20
N THR A 137 4.10 -17.11 -22.32
CA THR A 137 2.94 -16.85 -23.18
C THR A 137 3.33 -16.87 -24.66
N THR A 138 2.35 -17.18 -25.50
CA THR A 138 2.47 -17.13 -26.97
C THR A 138 1.71 -15.95 -27.58
N LEU A 139 1.13 -15.10 -26.74
CA LEU A 139 0.37 -13.93 -27.17
C LEU A 139 1.28 -12.87 -27.81
N PRO A 140 0.79 -12.10 -28.78
CA PRO A 140 1.62 -11.16 -29.55
C PRO A 140 2.12 -9.96 -28.75
N TRP A 141 1.57 -9.72 -27.55
CA TRP A 141 2.03 -8.68 -26.61
C TRP A 141 2.84 -9.25 -25.44
N GLY A 142 3.31 -10.50 -25.55
CA GLY A 142 4.29 -11.05 -24.62
C GLY A 142 5.58 -10.24 -24.66
N VAL A 143 6.21 -10.07 -23.51
CA VAL A 143 7.47 -9.34 -23.37
C VAL A 143 8.56 -10.33 -22.95
N ASP A 144 9.67 -10.30 -23.67
CA ASP A 144 10.91 -10.99 -23.26
C ASP A 144 11.71 -10.04 -22.38
N PHE A 145 11.94 -10.44 -21.12
CA PHE A 145 12.69 -9.65 -20.14
C PHE A 145 14.19 -9.94 -20.16
N GLY A 146 14.67 -10.66 -21.17
CA GLY A 146 16.09 -11.00 -21.39
C GLY A 146 16.43 -12.48 -21.15
N ASP A 147 15.43 -13.34 -20.90
CA ASP A 147 15.60 -14.80 -20.77
C ASP A 147 15.28 -15.57 -22.06
N GLY A 148 14.90 -14.90 -23.15
CA GLY A 148 14.53 -15.56 -24.41
C GLY A 148 13.12 -16.12 -24.39
N VAL A 149 12.34 -15.86 -23.33
CA VAL A 149 10.99 -16.40 -23.13
C VAL A 149 9.99 -15.25 -23.11
N LEU A 150 9.03 -15.27 -24.03
CA LEU A 150 7.92 -14.33 -24.00
C LEU A 150 7.03 -14.62 -22.79
N ARG A 151 6.79 -13.60 -21.98
CA ARG A 151 5.99 -13.70 -20.74
C ARG A 151 4.88 -12.67 -20.73
N HIS A 152 3.83 -12.96 -19.97
CA HIS A 152 2.81 -11.96 -19.68
C HIS A 152 3.44 -10.78 -18.89
N PRO A 153 3.33 -9.53 -19.37
CA PRO A 153 3.75 -8.36 -18.60
C PRO A 153 2.73 -8.03 -17.50
N THR A 154 2.64 -8.90 -16.49
CA THR A 154 1.75 -8.81 -15.33
C THR A 154 1.82 -7.45 -14.64
N GLN A 155 3.00 -6.84 -14.59
CA GLN A 155 3.19 -5.50 -14.01
C GLN A 155 2.40 -4.43 -14.76
N LEU A 156 2.31 -4.52 -16.10
CA LEU A 156 1.51 -3.60 -16.91
C LEU A 156 0.01 -3.83 -16.73
N TYR A 157 -0.42 -5.09 -16.58
CA TYR A 157 -1.82 -5.41 -16.30
C TYR A 157 -2.24 -4.86 -14.93
N GLU A 158 -1.41 -5.05 -13.91
CA GLU A 158 -1.64 -4.50 -12.58
C GLU A 158 -1.65 -2.97 -12.59
N MET A 159 -0.70 -2.34 -13.29
CA MET A 159 -0.68 -0.89 -13.46
C MET A 159 -1.97 -0.37 -14.11
N ALA A 160 -2.42 -1.01 -15.20
CA ALA A 160 -3.65 -0.62 -15.88
C ALA A 160 -4.87 -0.75 -14.95
N PHE A 161 -4.98 -1.89 -14.26
CA PHE A 161 -6.03 -2.12 -13.28
C PHE A 161 -6.02 -1.04 -12.17
N LEU A 162 -4.85 -0.77 -11.58
CA LEU A 162 -4.71 0.20 -10.50
C LEU A 162 -5.00 1.63 -10.96
N MET A 163 -4.60 2.02 -12.18
CA MET A 163 -4.96 3.33 -12.73
C MET A 163 -6.46 3.48 -12.92
N VAL A 164 -7.12 2.47 -13.49
CA VAL A 164 -8.59 2.46 -13.65
C VAL A 164 -9.26 2.49 -12.28
N PHE A 165 -8.76 1.71 -11.31
CA PHE A 165 -9.29 1.67 -9.95
C PHE A 165 -9.11 3.00 -9.22
N SER A 166 -7.93 3.62 -9.29
CA SER A 166 -7.67 4.96 -8.76
C SER A 166 -8.59 6.00 -9.37
N LEU A 167 -8.82 5.94 -10.69
CA LEU A 167 -9.72 6.84 -11.38
C LEU A 167 -11.17 6.61 -10.93
N ALA A 168 -11.62 5.36 -10.83
CA ALA A 168 -12.94 5.00 -10.34
C ALA A 168 -13.17 5.49 -8.91
N LEU A 169 -12.21 5.26 -8.01
CA LEU A 169 -12.25 5.78 -6.65
C LEU A 169 -12.25 7.31 -6.64
N TRP A 170 -11.48 7.97 -7.50
CA TRP A 170 -11.47 9.43 -7.58
C TRP A 170 -12.79 10.00 -8.10
N MET A 171 -13.44 9.34 -9.05
CA MET A 171 -14.79 9.69 -9.51
C MET A 171 -15.82 9.47 -8.40
N PHE A 172 -15.68 8.38 -7.63
CA PHE A 172 -16.52 8.09 -6.49
C PHE A 172 -16.34 9.13 -5.37
N LEU A 173 -15.10 9.52 -5.05
CA LEU A 173 -14.80 10.60 -4.10
C LEU A 173 -15.52 11.92 -4.44
N ARG A 174 -15.83 12.16 -5.73
CA ARG A 174 -16.49 13.38 -6.19
C ARG A 174 -18.01 13.38 -6.03
N GLN A 175 -18.65 12.25 -5.75
CA GLN A 175 -20.10 12.23 -5.47
C GLN A 175 -20.38 12.20 -3.96
N PRO A 176 -21.55 12.68 -3.50
CA PRO A 176 -21.92 12.63 -2.09
C PRO A 176 -22.17 11.18 -1.65
N HIS A 177 -21.26 10.63 -0.84
CA HIS A 177 -21.34 9.26 -0.30
C HIS A 177 -21.46 9.25 1.22
N ARG A 178 -21.92 8.11 1.78
CA ARG A 178 -21.97 7.87 3.22
C ARG A 178 -20.56 7.61 3.77
N ASN A 179 -20.33 8.02 5.02
CA ASN A 179 -19.07 7.83 5.72
C ASN A 179 -18.66 6.35 5.73
N GLY A 180 -17.40 6.04 5.41
CA GLY A 180 -16.90 4.66 5.35
C GLY A 180 -17.00 3.99 3.99
N ASP A 181 -17.67 4.64 3.02
CA ASP A 181 -17.71 4.17 1.64
C ASP A 181 -16.63 4.82 0.76
N VAL A 182 -15.85 5.82 1.26
CA VAL A 182 -14.69 6.54 0.66
C VAL A 182 -14.67 8.09 0.88
N VAL A 183 -15.57 8.78 1.62
CA VAL A 183 -15.44 10.22 2.04
C VAL A 183 -16.14 10.53 3.40
N PRO A 184 -15.86 11.67 4.12
CA PRO A 184 -16.89 12.29 4.96
C PRO A 184 -17.19 13.81 4.77
N ARG A 185 -18.36 14.16 5.32
CA ARG A 185 -19.26 15.34 5.24
C ARG A 185 -18.67 16.76 5.30
N GLN A 186 -19.08 17.61 4.36
CA GLN A 186 -19.23 19.06 4.60
C GLN A 186 -20.57 19.32 5.30
N ASN A 187 -20.52 19.71 6.57
CA ASN A 187 -21.36 20.82 7.02
C ASN A 187 -20.72 21.50 8.23
N SER A 188 -20.40 22.77 8.01
CA SER A 188 -20.05 23.76 9.01
C SER A 188 -21.25 24.11 9.89
N VAL A 189 -20.99 24.19 11.21
CA VAL A 189 -21.69 25.02 12.23
C VAL A 189 -23.09 24.58 12.69
N ARG A 190 -23.23 24.34 14.02
CA ARG A 190 -24.03 25.18 14.94
C ARG A 190 -23.84 24.78 16.41
N LEU A 191 -23.43 25.80 17.17
CA LEU A 191 -23.44 26.03 18.63
C LEU A 191 -22.49 25.18 19.50
#